data_AF-A0A0A2E0G5-F1
#
_entry.id   AF-A0A0A2E0G5-F1
#
_cell.length_a   1.000
_cell.length_b   1.000
_cell.length_c   1.000
_cell.angle_alpha   90.00
_cell.angle_beta   90.00
_cell.angle_gamma   90.00
#
_symmetry.space_group_name_H-M   'P 1'
#
loop_
_entity.id
_entity.type
_entity.pdbx_description
1 polymer ?
#
loop_
_entity_poly.entity_id
_entity_poly.type
_entity_poly.pdbx_seq_one_letter_code
_entity_poly.pdbx_strand_id
1 'polypeptide(L)'
;MKKSFLWIALTFFLIGGTGCIKNDLEKKGYTSIGLAFDITSKTGKSLINPTSKQGEEWLKKMQIEYKGIKYSYQGQPIRETRAIEEYFKHFDVFSMGGRFYLRFGEFQPNYREKQSLKLYLPNGMIQTIHFVYYTENNKLISKVWYDGKEEEGHIVKIITDPYLKEGEKEKSAPVYIYLINRIPLKELPEKFKKMEILYKGKTYKLNLVLPSEDGVETLNFETETGKMIPLILENCLYYKFGPFYPENDIKNEDLKLNTGEGVLNLYFSCYYDSQKRIVYDAGISPNDLSNKTLYFKNGPLVVLPL
;
A
#
# COMPACT_ATOMS: atom_id res chain seq x y z
N MET A 1 -40.68 25.08 38.38
CA MET A 1 -39.86 24.62 37.24
C MET A 1 -38.81 25.68 37.00
N LYS A 2 -37.67 25.51 37.66
CA LYS A 2 -36.86 26.58 38.25
C LYS A 2 -35.40 26.21 38.07
N LYS A 3 -34.62 27.02 37.34
CA LYS A 3 -33.14 27.18 37.36
C LYS A 3 -32.24 25.93 37.23
N SER A 4 -32.62 24.75 37.72
CA SER A 4 -31.86 23.50 37.71
C SER A 4 -31.67 22.90 36.31
N PHE A 5 -32.61 23.10 35.40
CA PHE A 5 -32.46 22.64 34.00
C PHE A 5 -31.41 23.46 33.23
N LEU A 6 -31.26 24.76 33.56
CA LEU A 6 -30.27 25.64 32.95
C LEU A 6 -28.85 25.29 33.45
N TRP A 7 -28.71 24.89 34.72
CA TRP A 7 -27.43 24.44 35.28
C TRP A 7 -26.98 23.09 34.72
N ILE A 8 -27.90 22.16 34.44
CA ILE A 8 -27.55 20.87 33.81
C ILE A 8 -27.07 21.09 32.35
N ALA A 9 -27.74 21.98 31.60
CA ALA A 9 -27.31 22.33 30.24
C ALA A 9 -25.95 23.06 30.23
N LEU A 10 -25.69 23.93 31.21
CA LEU A 10 -24.39 24.62 31.33
C LEU A 10 -23.26 23.66 31.74
N THR A 11 -23.57 22.64 32.54
CA THR A 11 -22.58 21.64 32.97
C THR A 11 -22.21 20.67 31.84
N PHE A 12 -23.16 20.33 30.95
CA PHE A 12 -22.84 19.56 29.74
C PHE A 12 -22.03 20.35 28.70
N PHE A 13 -22.19 21.67 28.63
CA PHE A 13 -21.36 22.53 27.77
C PHE A 13 -19.97 22.82 28.34
N LEU A 14 -19.78 22.75 29.66
CA LEU A 14 -18.49 22.98 30.32
C LEU A 14 -17.64 21.71 30.50
N ILE A 15 -18.21 20.51 30.36
CA ILE A 15 -17.48 19.22 30.43
C ILE A 15 -17.33 18.56 29.03
N GLY A 16 -18.07 19.02 28.02
CA GLY A 16 -17.97 18.52 26.63
C GLY A 16 -16.87 19.13 25.76
N GLY A 17 -15.99 19.97 26.34
CA GLY A 17 -15.03 20.78 25.58
C GLY A 17 -13.55 20.58 25.95
N THR A 18 -13.19 19.59 26.77
CA THR A 18 -11.79 19.29 27.07
C THR A 18 -11.27 18.19 26.18
N GLY A 19 -10.60 18.61 25.12
CA GLY A 19 -9.43 17.89 24.63
C GLY A 19 -9.69 16.85 23.56
N CYS A 20 -10.34 17.22 22.45
CA CYS A 20 -9.63 16.96 21.19
C CYS A 20 -8.27 17.64 21.36
N ILE A 21 -7.23 16.87 21.68
CA ILE A 21 -5.86 17.30 21.54
C ILE A 21 -5.70 17.58 20.05
N LYS A 22 -6.07 18.80 19.64
CA LYS A 22 -5.41 19.45 18.53
C LYS A 22 -3.96 19.51 18.97
N ASN A 23 -3.20 18.53 18.55
CA ASN A 23 -1.79 18.74 18.28
C ASN A 23 -1.74 19.78 17.14
N ASP A 24 -2.07 21.04 17.48
CA ASP A 24 -1.62 22.20 16.74
C ASP A 24 -0.11 22.32 17.05
N LEU A 25 0.65 21.36 16.52
CA LEU A 25 2.01 21.62 16.12
C LEU A 25 1.88 22.67 15.02
N GLU A 26 2.26 23.90 15.36
CA GLU A 26 2.42 25.01 14.44
C GLU A 26 2.92 24.49 13.09
N LYS A 27 2.04 24.47 12.09
CA LYS A 27 2.33 24.09 10.71
C LYS A 27 3.28 25.12 10.10
N LYS A 28 4.55 25.08 10.47
CA LYS A 28 5.62 25.48 9.55
C LYS A 28 5.66 24.40 8.48
N GLY A 29 5.48 24.77 7.22
CA GLY A 29 5.31 23.90 6.05
C GLY A 29 6.52 23.05 5.68
N TYR A 30 7.12 22.35 6.64
CA TYR A 30 8.13 21.35 6.39
C TYR A 30 7.44 20.02 6.10
N THR A 31 7.75 19.45 4.94
CA THR A 31 7.16 18.20 4.43
C THR A 31 7.74 16.99 5.14
N SER A 32 6.95 15.94 5.38
CA SER A 32 7.53 14.64 5.76
C SER A 32 8.47 14.13 4.66
N ILE A 33 9.43 13.28 5.03
CA ILE A 33 10.30 12.61 4.07
C ILE A 33 10.24 11.10 4.22
N GLY A 34 10.21 10.39 3.09
CA GLY A 34 10.49 8.96 3.05
C GLY A 34 11.93 8.73 2.64
N LEU A 35 12.56 7.71 3.19
CA LEU A 35 13.89 7.27 2.72
C LEU A 35 13.68 6.35 1.54
N ALA A 36 14.32 6.66 0.42
CA ALA A 36 14.19 5.92 -0.81
C ALA A 36 15.47 5.14 -1.12
N PHE A 37 15.33 3.99 -1.78
CA PHE A 37 16.43 3.14 -2.16
C PHE A 37 16.33 2.79 -3.64
N ASP A 38 17.39 3.07 -4.40
CA ASP A 38 17.58 2.60 -5.77
C ASP A 38 18.44 1.34 -5.73
N ILE A 39 17.81 0.17 -5.89
CA ILE A 39 18.56 -1.09 -5.93
C ILE A 39 18.84 -1.46 -7.38
N THR A 40 20.14 -1.53 -7.68
CA THR A 40 20.64 -1.76 -9.04
C THR A 40 21.65 -2.90 -9.08
N SER A 41 21.79 -3.50 -10.25
CA SER A 41 22.93 -4.37 -10.55
C SER A 41 24.20 -3.55 -10.79
N LYS A 42 25.35 -4.23 -10.85
CA LYS A 42 26.64 -3.60 -11.19
C LYS A 42 26.63 -2.88 -12.56
N THR A 43 25.79 -3.32 -13.49
CA THR A 43 25.63 -2.69 -14.82
C THR A 43 24.61 -1.54 -14.82
N GLY A 44 24.02 -1.21 -13.68
CA GLY A 44 23.03 -0.13 -13.53
C GLY A 44 21.60 -0.53 -13.85
N LYS A 45 21.32 -1.79 -14.20
CA LYS A 45 19.93 -2.29 -14.37
C LYS A 45 19.19 -2.18 -13.03
N SER A 46 18.01 -1.55 -13.02
CA SER A 46 17.13 -1.55 -11.84
C SER A 46 16.69 -2.97 -11.52
N LEU A 47 16.70 -3.31 -10.23
CA LEU A 47 16.23 -4.58 -9.71
C LEU A 47 14.88 -4.44 -8.98
N ILE A 48 14.32 -3.24 -8.92
CA ILE A 48 13.03 -3.00 -8.31
C ILE A 48 12.00 -3.03 -9.44
N ASN A 49 11.19 -4.08 -9.49
CA ASN A 49 10.06 -4.15 -10.39
C ASN A 49 8.86 -4.87 -9.74
N PRO A 50 7.91 -4.15 -9.13
CA PRO A 50 6.74 -4.74 -8.49
C PRO A 50 5.73 -5.29 -9.51
N THR A 51 5.89 -5.01 -10.81
CA THR A 51 4.95 -5.44 -11.85
C THR A 51 5.38 -6.73 -12.53
N SER A 52 6.51 -7.32 -12.12
CA SER A 52 6.96 -8.63 -12.56
C SER A 52 6.82 -9.67 -11.44
N LYS A 53 6.53 -10.92 -11.80
CA LYS A 53 6.43 -12.03 -10.83
C LYS A 53 7.73 -12.18 -10.04
N GLN A 54 8.86 -12.22 -10.74
CA GLN A 54 10.16 -12.41 -10.11
C GLN A 54 10.58 -11.21 -9.25
N GLY A 55 10.30 -9.99 -9.71
CA GLY A 55 10.54 -8.79 -8.92
C GLY A 55 9.64 -8.72 -7.68
N GLU A 56 8.37 -9.10 -7.77
CA GLU A 56 7.45 -9.18 -6.62
C GLU A 56 7.91 -10.23 -5.59
N GLU A 57 8.29 -11.43 -6.06
CA GLU A 57 8.86 -12.49 -5.20
C GLU A 57 10.15 -12.04 -4.50
N TRP A 58 10.98 -11.27 -5.19
CA TRP A 58 12.20 -10.71 -4.64
C TRP A 58 11.90 -9.63 -3.59
N LEU A 59 10.97 -8.72 -3.86
CA LEU A 59 10.52 -7.69 -2.93
C LEU A 59 9.89 -8.26 -1.65
N LYS A 60 9.10 -9.34 -1.76
CA LYS A 60 8.50 -10.04 -0.59
C LYS A 60 9.53 -10.60 0.38
N LYS A 61 10.75 -10.88 -0.08
CA LYS A 61 11.87 -11.39 0.74
C LYS A 61 12.66 -10.26 1.41
N MET A 62 12.42 -9.00 1.04
CA MET A 62 13.09 -7.85 1.67
C MET A 62 12.40 -7.43 2.96
N GLN A 63 13.22 -6.89 3.88
CA GLN A 63 12.73 -6.34 5.13
C GLN A 63 13.52 -5.08 5.50
N ILE A 64 12.87 -4.15 6.18
CA ILE A 64 13.55 -3.05 6.85
C ILE A 64 13.41 -3.22 8.36
N GLU A 65 14.52 -3.15 9.09
CA GLU A 65 14.52 -3.05 10.54
C GLU A 65 14.76 -1.60 10.95
N TYR A 66 13.86 -1.07 11.77
CA TYR A 66 13.97 0.26 12.35
C TYR A 66 13.53 0.19 13.82
N LYS A 67 14.38 0.67 14.74
CA LYS A 67 14.15 0.60 16.19
C LYS A 67 13.79 -0.82 16.68
N GLY A 68 14.44 -1.84 16.12
CA GLY A 68 14.21 -3.25 16.47
C GLY A 68 12.95 -3.88 15.86
N ILE A 69 12.12 -3.12 15.15
CA ILE A 69 10.91 -3.62 14.50
C ILE A 69 11.22 -3.91 13.03
N LYS A 70 10.82 -5.09 12.55
CA LYS A 70 10.95 -5.49 11.15
C LYS A 70 9.68 -5.19 10.36
N TYR A 71 9.84 -4.56 9.22
CA TYR A 71 8.80 -4.18 8.28
C TYR A 71 9.03 -4.94 6.97
N SER A 72 8.14 -5.88 6.66
CA SER A 72 8.13 -6.57 5.37
C SER A 72 7.49 -5.70 4.29
N TYR A 73 7.86 -5.93 3.04
CA TYR A 73 7.21 -5.29 1.90
C TYR A 73 5.72 -5.64 1.85
N GLN A 74 4.85 -4.63 1.77
CA GLN A 74 3.39 -4.82 1.80
C GLN A 74 2.70 -4.52 0.47
N GLY A 75 3.46 -4.27 -0.61
CA GLY A 75 2.88 -3.78 -1.85
C GLY A 75 2.52 -2.29 -1.78
N GLN A 76 1.69 -1.82 -2.71
CA GLN A 76 1.15 -0.45 -2.64
C GLN A 76 0.13 -0.36 -1.49
N PRO A 77 0.32 0.54 -0.51
CA PRO A 77 -0.67 0.79 0.52
C PRO A 77 -1.86 1.56 -0.06
N ILE A 78 -3.05 1.30 0.49
CA ILE A 78 -4.25 2.10 0.20
C ILE A 78 -4.06 3.49 0.78
N ARG A 79 -4.35 4.54 0.01
CA ARG A 79 -4.26 5.93 0.49
C ARG A 79 -5.47 6.75 0.06
N GLU A 80 -6.50 6.78 0.90
CA GLU A 80 -7.65 7.64 0.68
C GLU A 80 -7.36 9.10 1.01
N THR A 81 -6.61 9.34 2.09
CA THR A 81 -6.24 10.68 2.59
C THR A 81 -4.72 10.82 2.77
N ARG A 82 -4.23 12.04 3.02
CA ARG A 82 -2.82 12.24 3.42
C ARG A 82 -2.55 11.44 4.70
N ALA A 83 -1.44 10.73 4.75
CA ALA A 83 -1.06 9.94 5.92
C ALA A 83 -1.00 10.84 7.17
N ILE A 84 -1.40 10.29 8.31
CA ILE A 84 -1.10 10.92 9.60
C ILE A 84 0.42 10.81 9.76
N GLU A 85 1.05 11.97 9.65
CA GLU A 85 2.49 12.14 9.71
C GLU A 85 3.05 11.50 11.00
N GLU A 86 4.19 10.79 10.91
CA GLU A 86 4.88 10.02 11.98
C GLU A 86 4.34 8.64 12.36
N TYR A 87 3.02 8.45 12.45
CA TYR A 87 2.44 7.21 13.00
C TYR A 87 2.60 6.01 12.07
N PHE A 88 2.86 6.25 10.79
CA PHE A 88 2.93 5.22 9.78
C PHE A 88 4.36 4.99 9.30
N LYS A 89 4.90 3.82 9.62
CA LYS A 89 6.13 3.28 9.02
C LYS A 89 5.74 2.13 8.13
N HIS A 90 6.00 2.29 6.84
CA HIS A 90 5.64 1.32 5.82
C HIS A 90 6.76 1.15 4.84
N PHE A 91 6.82 -0.04 4.27
CA PHE A 91 7.81 -0.42 3.29
C PHE A 91 7.10 -0.75 1.99
N ASP A 92 7.20 0.17 1.03
CA ASP A 92 6.52 0.12 -0.26
C ASP A 92 7.44 0.42 -1.44
N VAL A 93 6.87 0.39 -2.64
CA VAL A 93 7.50 0.83 -3.88
C VAL A 93 6.73 2.03 -4.41
N PHE A 94 7.45 3.05 -4.86
CA PHE A 94 6.88 4.17 -5.62
C PHE A 94 7.56 4.29 -6.98
N SER A 95 6.87 4.93 -7.92
CA SER A 95 7.41 5.22 -9.25
C SER A 95 7.76 6.71 -9.36
N MET A 96 8.94 7.01 -9.90
CA MET A 96 9.39 8.37 -10.21
C MET A 96 10.17 8.34 -11.53
N GLY A 97 9.77 9.15 -12.50
CA GLY A 97 10.41 9.19 -13.82
C GLY A 97 10.37 7.85 -14.57
N GLY A 98 9.32 7.05 -14.35
CA GLY A 98 9.17 5.72 -14.98
C GLY A 98 10.04 4.62 -14.37
N ARG A 99 10.78 4.90 -13.29
CA ARG A 99 11.56 3.93 -12.52
C ARG A 99 10.93 3.69 -11.16
N PHE A 100 11.04 2.46 -10.67
CA PHE A 100 10.58 2.09 -9.33
C PHE A 100 11.71 2.22 -8.31
N TYR A 101 11.34 2.69 -7.12
CA TYR A 101 12.21 2.84 -5.97
C TYR A 101 11.51 2.26 -4.75
N LEU A 102 12.28 1.65 -3.87
CA LEU A 102 11.80 1.27 -2.55
C LEU A 102 11.69 2.52 -1.70
N ARG A 103 10.71 2.56 -0.81
CA ARG A 103 10.56 3.64 0.15
C ARG A 103 10.21 3.11 1.52
N PHE A 104 10.79 3.75 2.53
CA PHE A 104 10.49 3.49 3.92
C PHE A 104 10.03 4.72 4.66
N GLY A 105 8.85 4.59 5.27
CA GLY A 105 8.30 5.50 6.26
C GLY A 105 8.00 6.91 5.74
N GLU A 106 7.40 7.69 6.63
CA GLU A 106 7.26 9.13 6.51
C GLU A 106 7.78 9.74 7.83
N PHE A 107 8.93 10.40 7.74
CA PHE A 107 9.64 11.00 8.86
C PHE A 107 9.37 12.49 8.90
N GLN A 108 8.90 13.00 10.03
CA GLN A 108 8.80 14.42 10.33
C GLN A 108 10.15 15.01 10.73
N PRO A 109 10.35 16.34 10.63
CA PRO A 109 11.63 16.95 10.93
C PRO A 109 11.87 17.12 12.44
N ASN A 110 11.94 16.01 13.19
CA ASN A 110 12.23 15.96 14.63
C ASN A 110 13.32 14.94 15.02
N TYR A 111 14.00 14.32 14.07
CA TYR A 111 15.09 13.36 14.28
C TYR A 111 16.46 14.06 14.32
N ARG A 112 16.77 14.70 15.45
CA ARG A 112 18.07 15.38 15.70
C ARG A 112 19.23 14.39 15.87
N GLU A 113 18.95 13.29 16.56
CA GLU A 113 19.93 12.22 16.78
C GLU A 113 20.04 11.33 15.55
N LYS A 114 21.26 10.83 15.29
CA LYS A 114 21.54 9.95 14.16
C LYS A 114 20.72 8.66 14.30
N GLN A 115 19.73 8.52 13.43
CA GLN A 115 18.90 7.33 13.32
C GLN A 115 19.62 6.26 12.50
N SER A 116 19.29 4.99 12.73
CA SER A 116 19.81 3.85 11.98
C SER A 116 18.66 2.96 11.52
N LEU A 117 18.75 2.49 10.28
CA LEU A 117 17.87 1.50 9.70
C LEU A 117 18.70 0.43 8.98
N LYS A 118 18.21 -0.81 8.97
CA LYS A 118 18.84 -1.91 8.23
C LYS A 118 17.90 -2.41 7.15
N LEU A 119 18.36 -2.42 5.90
CA LEU A 119 17.69 -3.05 4.78
C LEU A 119 18.27 -4.46 4.57
N TYR A 120 17.42 -5.46 4.70
CA TYR A 120 17.73 -6.87 4.44
C TYR A 120 17.36 -7.20 3.00
N LEU A 121 18.37 -7.61 2.22
CA LEU A 121 18.19 -8.04 0.83
C LEU A 121 18.06 -9.57 0.74
N PRO A 122 17.41 -10.12 -0.31
CA PRO A 122 17.09 -11.54 -0.38
C PRO A 122 18.30 -12.47 -0.53
N ASN A 123 19.46 -11.93 -0.90
CA ASN A 123 20.73 -12.67 -0.97
C ASN A 123 21.50 -12.69 0.37
N GLY A 124 20.87 -12.25 1.46
CA GLY A 124 21.47 -12.21 2.80
C GLY A 124 22.30 -10.94 3.08
N MET A 125 22.46 -10.04 2.11
CA MET A 125 23.11 -8.76 2.34
C MET A 125 22.28 -7.87 3.28
N ILE A 126 22.95 -7.21 4.23
CA ILE A 126 22.34 -6.25 5.15
C ILE A 126 23.01 -4.90 4.93
N GLN A 127 22.21 -3.91 4.53
CA GLN A 127 22.69 -2.54 4.29
C GLN A 127 22.25 -1.66 5.46
N THR A 128 23.19 -0.95 6.08
CA THR A 128 22.88 -0.03 7.18
C THR A 128 22.88 1.40 6.67
N ILE A 129 21.76 2.09 6.81
CA ILE A 129 21.58 3.47 6.41
C ILE A 129 21.36 4.30 7.67
N HIS A 130 22.03 5.44 7.74
CA HIS A 130 21.85 6.40 8.82
C HIS A 130 21.24 7.68 8.30
N PHE A 131 20.48 8.38 9.14
CA PHE A 131 19.96 9.69 8.77
C PHE A 131 19.73 10.59 9.98
N VAL A 132 19.67 11.89 9.72
CA VAL A 132 19.07 12.89 10.61
C VAL A 132 18.07 13.69 9.79
N TYR A 133 16.98 14.10 10.42
CA TYR A 133 15.96 14.90 9.77
C TYR A 133 15.29 15.81 10.80
N TYR A 134 15.69 17.07 10.87
CA TYR A 134 15.21 18.00 11.88
C TYR A 134 15.18 19.46 11.42
N THR A 135 14.45 20.29 12.15
CA THR A 135 14.47 21.75 11.96
C THR A 135 15.26 22.43 13.06
N GLU A 136 16.08 23.42 12.70
CA GLU A 136 16.84 24.25 13.63
C GLU A 136 17.02 25.65 13.05
N ASN A 137 16.72 26.69 13.85
CA ASN A 137 16.83 28.09 13.44
C ASN A 137 16.13 28.38 12.09
N ASN A 138 14.92 27.82 11.90
CA ASN A 138 14.13 27.87 10.66
C ASN A 138 14.79 27.24 9.41
N LYS A 139 15.87 26.47 9.58
CA LYS A 139 16.49 25.68 8.52
C LYS A 139 16.14 24.21 8.68
N LEU A 140 15.80 23.57 7.57
CA LEU A 140 15.63 22.12 7.51
C LEU A 140 17.02 21.48 7.35
N ILE A 141 17.36 20.57 8.25
CA ILE A 141 18.59 19.79 8.21
C ILE A 141 18.20 18.35 7.93
N SER A 142 18.67 17.85 6.79
CA SER A 142 18.33 16.55 6.25
C SER A 142 19.59 15.93 5.68
N LYS A 143 20.09 14.87 6.30
CA LYS A 143 21.32 14.20 5.88
C LYS A 143 21.14 12.70 5.97
N VAL A 144 21.67 12.00 4.98
CA VAL A 144 21.65 10.53 4.90
C VAL A 144 23.08 10.05 4.72
N TRP A 145 23.42 8.96 5.38
CA TRP A 145 24.71 8.29 5.23
C TRP A 145 24.54 6.83 4.89
N TYR A 146 25.31 6.36 3.92
CA TYR A 146 25.40 4.97 3.51
C TYR A 146 26.88 4.59 3.35
N ASP A 147 27.26 3.41 3.85
CA ASP A 147 28.66 2.95 3.91
C ASP A 147 29.65 4.01 4.44
N GLY A 148 29.21 4.77 5.43
CA GLY A 148 30.02 5.81 6.09
C GLY A 148 30.16 7.13 5.32
N LYS A 149 29.62 7.23 4.10
CA LYS A 149 29.64 8.46 3.28
C LYS A 149 28.31 9.18 3.35
N GLU A 150 28.34 10.51 3.28
CA GLU A 150 27.12 11.33 3.18
C GLU A 150 26.60 11.24 1.74
N GLU A 151 25.32 10.92 1.58
CA GLU A 151 24.65 10.78 0.30
C GLU A 151 24.08 12.13 -0.15
N GLU A 152 24.11 12.38 -1.47
CA GLU A 152 23.44 13.54 -2.05
C GLU A 152 21.93 13.28 -2.12
N GLY A 153 21.20 13.77 -1.11
CA GLY A 153 19.74 13.66 -1.03
C GLY A 153 19.26 12.42 -0.27
N HIS A 154 18.12 11.87 -0.70
CA HIS A 154 17.35 10.87 0.06
C HIS A 154 17.11 9.55 -0.67
N ILE A 155 17.69 9.42 -1.86
CA ILE A 155 17.68 8.17 -2.63
C ILE A 155 19.06 7.54 -2.46
N VAL A 156 19.13 6.51 -1.63
CA VAL A 156 20.37 5.75 -1.42
C VAL A 156 20.51 4.72 -2.53
N LYS A 157 21.63 4.75 -3.25
CA LYS A 157 21.92 3.77 -4.29
C LYS A 157 22.60 2.55 -3.71
N ILE A 158 22.00 1.38 -3.91
CA ILE A 158 22.49 0.10 -3.42
C ILE A 158 22.77 -0.82 -4.61
N ILE A 159 23.96 -1.42 -4.63
CA ILE A 159 24.38 -2.34 -5.68
C ILE A 159 24.31 -3.77 -5.15
N THR A 160 23.63 -4.66 -5.86
CA THR A 160 23.51 -6.08 -5.51
C THR A 160 23.42 -6.96 -6.75
N ASP A 161 23.49 -8.27 -6.55
CA ASP A 161 23.38 -9.25 -7.63
C ASP A 161 21.94 -9.32 -8.16
N PRO A 162 21.75 -9.51 -9.48
CA PRO A 162 20.42 -9.61 -10.06
C PRO A 162 19.71 -10.87 -9.57
N TYR A 163 18.38 -10.78 -9.40
CA TYR A 163 17.54 -11.91 -9.05
C TYR A 163 17.21 -12.84 -10.24
N LEU A 164 17.56 -12.41 -11.45
CA LEU A 164 17.47 -13.20 -12.67
C LEU A 164 18.86 -13.58 -13.14
N LYS A 165 18.99 -14.80 -13.66
CA LYS A 165 20.18 -15.23 -14.39
C LYS A 165 20.24 -14.53 -15.74
N GLU A 166 21.43 -14.49 -16.33
CA GLU A 166 21.62 -13.96 -17.67
C GLU A 166 20.73 -14.70 -18.68
N GLY A 167 20.02 -13.95 -19.52
CA GLY A 167 19.08 -14.48 -20.51
C GLY A 167 17.66 -14.75 -20.01
N GLU A 168 17.41 -14.76 -18.69
CA GLU A 168 16.06 -14.88 -18.15
C GLU A 168 15.28 -13.57 -18.32
N LYS A 169 13.97 -13.69 -18.57
CA LYS A 169 13.07 -12.56 -18.72
C LYS A 169 12.04 -12.54 -17.61
N GLU A 170 11.74 -11.33 -17.16
CA GLU A 170 10.64 -11.06 -16.24
C GLU A 170 9.32 -11.45 -16.91
N LYS A 171 8.44 -12.10 -16.13
CA LYS A 171 7.04 -12.34 -16.50
C LYS A 171 6.17 -11.38 -15.70
N SER A 172 5.01 -11.01 -16.22
CA SER A 172 4.08 -10.15 -15.48
C SER A 172 3.69 -10.76 -14.14
N ALA A 173 3.64 -9.91 -13.11
CA ALA A 173 2.97 -10.25 -11.87
C ALA A 173 1.46 -10.41 -12.12
N PRO A 174 0.78 -11.34 -11.44
CA PRO A 174 -0.67 -11.41 -11.49
C PRO A 174 -1.29 -10.15 -10.90
N VAL A 175 -2.33 -9.63 -11.53
CA VAL A 175 -3.16 -8.53 -11.02
C VAL A 175 -4.41 -9.11 -10.38
N TYR A 176 -4.81 -8.57 -9.24
CA TYR A 176 -6.05 -8.95 -8.57
C TYR A 176 -6.95 -7.74 -8.38
N ILE A 177 -8.26 -7.95 -8.50
CA ILE A 177 -9.26 -6.97 -8.07
C ILE A 177 -9.42 -7.13 -6.56
N TYR A 178 -9.09 -6.08 -5.82
CA TYR A 178 -9.33 -6.01 -4.40
C TYR A 178 -10.65 -5.31 -4.14
N LEU A 179 -11.42 -5.83 -3.19
CA LEU A 179 -12.67 -5.24 -2.74
C LEU A 179 -12.61 -5.05 -1.23
N ILE A 180 -13.06 -3.91 -0.74
CA ILE A 180 -13.19 -3.66 0.70
C ILE A 180 -14.58 -3.11 1.01
N ASN A 181 -15.13 -3.47 2.16
CA ASN A 181 -16.36 -2.81 2.65
C ASN A 181 -16.01 -1.39 3.14
N ARG A 182 -16.85 -0.40 2.80
CA ARG A 182 -16.72 0.98 3.31
C ARG A 182 -16.53 1.06 4.82
N ILE A 183 -17.19 0.17 5.58
CA ILE A 183 -16.91 -0.04 6.99
C ILE A 183 -15.95 -1.23 7.08
N PRO A 184 -14.68 -1.02 7.46
CA PRO A 184 -13.73 -2.12 7.44
C PRO A 184 -14.04 -3.16 8.51
N LEU A 185 -13.94 -4.42 8.13
CA LEU A 185 -14.31 -5.56 8.96
C LEU A 185 -13.06 -6.29 9.43
N LYS A 186 -13.03 -6.70 10.70
CA LYS A 186 -11.97 -7.58 11.24
C LYS A 186 -12.25 -9.05 10.95
N GLU A 187 -13.52 -9.42 10.94
CA GLU A 187 -13.99 -10.78 10.72
C GLU A 187 -15.07 -10.79 9.64
N LEU A 188 -15.22 -11.92 8.96
CA LEU A 188 -16.20 -12.08 7.88
C LEU A 188 -17.61 -12.37 8.46
N PRO A 189 -18.59 -11.45 8.33
CA PRO A 189 -19.97 -11.69 8.72
C PRO A 189 -20.60 -12.84 7.93
N GLU A 190 -21.50 -13.61 8.54
CA GLU A 190 -22.20 -14.75 7.90
C GLU A 190 -22.85 -14.38 6.57
N LYS A 191 -23.42 -13.18 6.48
CA LYS A 191 -24.06 -12.69 5.25
C LYS A 191 -23.09 -12.61 4.06
N PHE A 192 -21.80 -12.35 4.31
CA PHE A 192 -20.78 -12.22 3.28
C PHE A 192 -20.08 -13.55 2.96
N LYS A 193 -20.34 -14.63 3.70
CA LYS A 193 -19.81 -15.97 3.37
C LYS A 193 -20.38 -16.55 2.07
N LYS A 194 -21.54 -16.05 1.62
CA LYS A 194 -22.20 -16.46 0.37
C LYS A 194 -21.83 -15.56 -0.81
N MET A 195 -20.88 -14.65 -0.64
CA MET A 195 -20.47 -13.77 -1.73
C MET A 195 -19.93 -14.58 -2.92
N GLU A 196 -20.28 -14.14 -4.12
CA GLU A 196 -19.82 -14.76 -5.36
C GLU A 196 -19.68 -13.73 -6.48
N ILE A 197 -18.77 -14.01 -7.41
CA ILE A 197 -18.56 -13.20 -8.61
C ILE A 197 -19.00 -14.01 -9.82
N LEU A 198 -19.86 -13.42 -10.65
CA LEU A 198 -20.17 -13.92 -11.99
C LEU A 198 -19.32 -13.18 -13.01
N TYR A 199 -18.48 -13.93 -13.73
CA TYR A 199 -17.57 -13.40 -14.74
C TYR A 199 -17.46 -14.37 -15.92
N LYS A 200 -17.66 -13.86 -17.14
CA LYS A 200 -17.68 -14.67 -18.39
C LYS A 200 -18.57 -15.91 -18.32
N GLY A 201 -19.76 -15.77 -17.73
CA GLY A 201 -20.74 -16.85 -17.59
C GLY A 201 -20.41 -17.90 -16.53
N LYS A 202 -19.31 -17.74 -15.78
CA LYS A 202 -18.91 -18.64 -14.68
C LYS A 202 -19.03 -17.95 -13.33
N THR A 203 -19.52 -18.70 -12.34
CA THR A 203 -19.65 -18.23 -10.95
C THR A 203 -18.45 -18.68 -10.12
N TYR A 204 -17.87 -17.74 -9.39
CA TYR A 204 -16.74 -17.91 -8.47
C TYR A 204 -17.20 -17.60 -7.05
N LYS A 205 -17.35 -18.63 -6.23
CA LYS A 205 -17.75 -18.49 -4.83
C LYS A 205 -16.58 -18.03 -3.97
N LEU A 206 -16.86 -17.27 -2.92
CA LEU A 206 -15.85 -16.85 -1.96
C LEU A 206 -15.26 -18.07 -1.24
N ASN A 207 -14.02 -18.39 -1.56
CA ASN A 207 -13.25 -19.42 -0.89
C ASN A 207 -12.70 -18.87 0.43
N LEU A 208 -13.13 -19.49 1.53
CA LEU A 208 -12.71 -19.12 2.88
C LEU A 208 -11.40 -19.81 3.31
N VAL A 209 -10.95 -20.78 2.52
CA VAL A 209 -9.69 -21.51 2.75
C VAL A 209 -8.68 -20.99 1.74
N LEU A 210 -7.58 -20.43 2.24
CA LEU A 210 -6.45 -20.06 1.41
C LEU A 210 -5.93 -21.33 0.72
N PRO A 211 -5.86 -21.38 -0.61
CA PRO A 211 -5.21 -22.49 -1.28
C PRO A 211 -3.75 -22.56 -0.80
N SER A 212 -3.26 -23.78 -0.60
CA SER A 212 -1.85 -24.07 -0.31
C SER A 212 -0.95 -23.29 -1.28
N GLU A 213 0.20 -22.79 -0.81
CA GLU A 213 1.14 -21.88 -1.52
C GLU A 213 1.69 -22.41 -2.88
N ASP A 214 1.20 -23.55 -3.36
CA ASP A 214 1.50 -24.12 -4.67
C ASP A 214 0.53 -23.57 -5.74
N GLY A 215 0.96 -22.51 -6.42
CA GLY A 215 0.68 -22.31 -7.84
C GLY A 215 -0.78 -22.13 -8.26
N VAL A 216 -1.56 -21.27 -7.59
CA VAL A 216 -2.90 -20.93 -8.06
C VAL A 216 -2.84 -20.02 -9.28
N GLU A 217 -2.64 -20.64 -10.45
CA GLU A 217 -2.73 -19.99 -11.78
C GLU A 217 -4.20 -19.88 -12.26
N THR A 218 -5.16 -20.38 -11.48
CA THR A 218 -6.58 -20.39 -11.85
C THR A 218 -7.34 -19.26 -11.17
N LEU A 219 -8.23 -18.59 -11.92
CA LEU A 219 -9.16 -17.59 -11.38
C LEU A 219 -9.91 -18.11 -10.14
N ASN A 220 -9.81 -17.38 -9.03
CA ASN A 220 -10.42 -17.65 -7.75
C ASN A 220 -10.96 -16.36 -7.11
N PHE A 221 -11.89 -16.53 -6.16
CA PHE A 221 -12.38 -15.45 -5.32
C PHE A 221 -12.11 -15.83 -3.86
N GLU A 222 -11.32 -15.05 -3.14
CA GLU A 222 -10.81 -15.39 -1.81
C GLU A 222 -10.82 -14.16 -0.87
N THR A 223 -10.54 -14.38 0.40
CA THR A 223 -10.31 -13.30 1.37
C THR A 223 -8.82 -13.09 1.62
N GLU A 224 -8.46 -11.85 1.96
CA GLU A 224 -7.11 -11.49 2.37
C GLU A 224 -7.15 -10.45 3.48
N THR A 225 -6.18 -10.47 4.40
CA THR A 225 -6.05 -9.43 5.44
C THR A 225 -4.97 -8.42 5.08
N GLY A 226 -5.25 -7.14 5.30
CA GLY A 226 -4.33 -6.05 5.00
C GLY A 226 -4.56 -4.81 5.85
N LYS A 227 -3.65 -3.84 5.82
CA LYS A 227 -3.83 -2.57 6.56
C LYS A 227 -4.48 -1.51 5.66
N MET A 228 -5.52 -0.83 6.14
CA MET A 228 -6.16 0.29 5.43
C MET A 228 -5.63 1.62 5.94
N ILE A 229 -4.94 2.40 5.09
CA ILE A 229 -4.28 3.64 5.53
C ILE A 229 -5.04 4.88 5.03
N PRO A 230 -5.17 5.93 5.86
CA PRO A 230 -4.71 6.06 7.26
C PRO A 230 -5.77 5.72 8.31
N LEU A 231 -6.98 5.35 7.89
CA LEU A 231 -8.16 5.30 8.76
C LEU A 231 -8.09 4.19 9.81
N ILE A 232 -7.52 3.03 9.49
CA ILE A 232 -7.49 1.87 10.37
C ILE A 232 -6.10 1.25 10.32
N LEU A 233 -5.24 1.65 11.27
CA LEU A 233 -3.89 1.09 11.48
C LEU A 233 -3.91 -0.41 11.89
N GLU A 234 -5.06 -1.05 11.81
CA GLU A 234 -5.31 -2.44 12.11
C GLU A 234 -5.51 -3.26 10.82
N ASN A 235 -5.48 -4.59 10.96
CA ASN A 235 -5.78 -5.47 9.84
C ASN A 235 -7.29 -5.45 9.55
N CYS A 236 -7.62 -5.22 8.29
CA CYS A 236 -8.96 -5.29 7.72
C CYS A 236 -9.06 -6.46 6.74
N LEU A 237 -10.27 -6.98 6.60
CA LEU A 237 -10.61 -8.00 5.61
C LEU A 237 -10.86 -7.36 4.25
N TYR A 238 -10.18 -7.89 3.24
CA TYR A 238 -10.36 -7.62 1.82
C TYR A 238 -10.88 -8.87 1.14
N TYR A 239 -11.61 -8.68 0.06
CA TYR A 239 -11.93 -9.74 -0.89
C TYR A 239 -11.04 -9.56 -2.12
N LYS A 240 -10.62 -10.67 -2.72
CA LYS A 240 -9.62 -10.69 -3.77
C LYS A 240 -10.08 -11.61 -4.89
N PHE A 241 -10.15 -11.08 -6.11
CA PHE A 241 -10.54 -11.83 -7.31
C PHE A 241 -9.45 -11.77 -8.38
N GLY A 242 -9.05 -12.91 -8.92
CA GLY A 242 -7.96 -13.04 -9.89
C GLY A 242 -7.35 -14.45 -9.82
N PRO A 243 -6.14 -14.71 -10.34
CA PRO A 243 -5.23 -13.76 -10.97
C PRO A 243 -5.63 -13.38 -12.39
N PHE A 244 -5.40 -12.12 -12.76
CA PHE A 244 -5.45 -11.61 -14.13
C PHE A 244 -4.05 -11.27 -14.62
N TYR A 245 -3.85 -11.32 -15.93
CA TYR A 245 -2.56 -11.07 -16.55
C TYR A 245 -2.73 -10.01 -17.65
N PRO A 246 -1.86 -8.98 -17.71
CA PRO A 246 -1.96 -7.92 -18.71
C PRO A 246 -1.80 -8.43 -20.15
N GLU A 247 -1.18 -9.60 -20.34
CA GLU A 247 -1.10 -10.31 -21.62
C GLU A 247 -2.47 -10.72 -22.18
N ASN A 248 -3.49 -10.83 -21.32
CA ASN A 248 -4.85 -11.20 -21.73
C ASN A 248 -5.63 -10.01 -22.32
N ASP A 249 -5.07 -8.80 -22.31
CA ASP A 249 -5.65 -7.56 -22.87
C ASP A 249 -7.11 -7.29 -22.45
N ILE A 250 -7.39 -7.39 -21.15
CA ILE A 250 -8.73 -7.19 -20.61
C ILE A 250 -9.02 -5.69 -20.55
N LYS A 251 -10.08 -5.24 -21.24
CA LYS A 251 -10.46 -3.82 -21.31
C LYS A 251 -11.95 -3.64 -21.01
N ASN A 252 -12.23 -2.93 -19.92
CA ASN A 252 -13.58 -2.55 -19.48
C ASN A 252 -14.56 -3.74 -19.48
N GLU A 253 -14.12 -4.89 -19.01
CA GLU A 253 -14.99 -6.05 -18.90
C GLU A 253 -15.87 -5.96 -17.65
N ASP A 254 -17.14 -6.35 -17.79
CA ASP A 254 -18.09 -6.37 -16.69
C ASP A 254 -17.99 -7.67 -15.87
N LEU A 255 -18.11 -7.52 -14.56
CA LEU A 255 -18.28 -8.61 -13.61
C LEU A 255 -19.37 -8.25 -12.61
N LYS A 256 -20.14 -9.26 -12.17
CA LYS A 256 -21.23 -9.06 -11.20
C LYS A 256 -20.85 -9.64 -9.86
N LEU A 257 -20.80 -8.81 -8.84
CA LEU A 257 -20.61 -9.22 -7.46
C LEU A 257 -21.97 -9.39 -6.79
N ASN A 258 -22.32 -10.61 -6.42
CA ASN A 258 -23.45 -10.89 -5.54
C ASN A 258 -22.95 -10.83 -4.09
N THR A 259 -23.44 -9.87 -3.31
CA THR A 259 -22.99 -9.63 -1.93
C THR A 259 -23.78 -10.43 -0.91
N GLY A 260 -24.81 -11.16 -1.34
CA GLY A 260 -25.83 -11.76 -0.48
C GLY A 260 -26.97 -10.79 -0.12
N GLU A 261 -26.72 -9.48 -0.13
CA GLU A 261 -27.72 -8.42 0.10
C GLU A 261 -28.15 -7.72 -1.20
N GLY A 262 -27.35 -7.84 -2.26
CA GLY A 262 -27.64 -7.27 -3.57
C GLY A 262 -26.62 -7.68 -4.62
N VAL A 263 -26.81 -7.15 -5.83
CA VAL A 263 -25.88 -7.36 -6.94
C VAL A 263 -25.26 -6.03 -7.34
N LEU A 264 -23.94 -5.97 -7.35
CA LEU A 264 -23.16 -4.84 -7.82
C LEU A 264 -22.53 -5.21 -9.16
N ASN A 265 -22.69 -4.34 -10.16
CA ASN A 265 -21.90 -4.44 -11.39
C ASN A 265 -20.57 -3.73 -11.14
N LEU A 266 -19.49 -4.38 -11.50
CA LEU A 266 -18.14 -3.86 -11.45
C LEU A 266 -17.55 -3.93 -12.86
N TYR A 267 -16.69 -2.99 -13.21
CA TYR A 267 -15.86 -3.08 -14.40
C TYR A 267 -14.41 -3.37 -14.01
N PHE A 268 -13.67 -3.96 -14.93
CA PHE A 268 -12.25 -4.22 -14.76
C PHE A 268 -11.46 -4.08 -16.07
N SER A 269 -10.26 -3.56 -15.95
CA SER A 269 -9.25 -3.51 -17.01
C SER A 269 -7.92 -4.04 -16.48
N CYS A 270 -7.20 -4.80 -17.32
CA CYS A 270 -5.82 -5.25 -17.10
C CYS A 270 -5.14 -5.52 -18.45
N TYR A 271 -4.25 -4.62 -18.86
CA TYR A 271 -3.60 -4.68 -20.17
C TYR A 271 -2.27 -3.92 -20.20
N TYR A 272 -1.52 -4.07 -21.30
CA TYR A 272 -0.37 -3.22 -21.61
C TYR A 272 -0.76 -2.04 -22.49
N ASP A 273 -0.41 -0.82 -22.08
CA ASP A 273 -0.58 0.36 -22.92
C ASP A 273 0.43 0.39 -24.09
N SER A 274 0.31 1.41 -24.95
CA SER A 274 1.20 1.61 -26.10
C SER A 274 2.67 1.82 -25.72
N GLN A 275 2.96 2.16 -24.46
CA GLN A 275 4.30 2.32 -23.90
C GLN A 275 4.78 1.06 -23.16
N LYS A 276 4.04 -0.06 -23.26
CA LYS A 276 4.29 -1.33 -22.55
C LYS A 276 4.25 -1.19 -21.02
N ARG A 277 3.52 -0.20 -20.50
CA ARG A 277 3.24 -0.08 -19.08
C ARG A 277 1.98 -0.88 -18.76
N ILE A 278 1.99 -1.53 -17.61
CA ILE A 278 0.82 -2.25 -17.12
C ILE A 278 -0.21 -1.23 -16.67
N VAL A 279 -1.43 -1.37 -17.19
CA VAL A 279 -2.61 -0.60 -16.81
C VAL A 279 -3.59 -1.57 -16.18
N TYR A 280 -4.01 -1.28 -14.94
CA TYR A 280 -5.12 -1.96 -14.30
C TYR A 280 -6.03 -0.95 -13.60
N ASP A 281 -7.33 -1.18 -13.68
CA ASP A 281 -8.35 -0.32 -13.10
C ASP A 281 -9.62 -1.12 -12.81
N ALA A 282 -10.36 -0.74 -11.77
CA ALA A 282 -11.63 -1.36 -11.41
C ALA A 282 -12.53 -0.38 -10.66
N GLY A 283 -13.84 -0.54 -10.82
CA GLY A 283 -14.81 0.26 -10.07
C GLY A 283 -16.25 -0.17 -10.34
N ILE A 284 -17.20 0.59 -9.81
CA ILE A 284 -18.65 0.32 -9.95
C ILE A 284 -19.22 0.89 -11.26
N SER A 285 -18.64 1.99 -11.76
CA SER A 285 -19.01 2.60 -13.03
C SER A 285 -17.78 3.19 -13.74
N PRO A 286 -17.52 2.83 -15.00
CA PRO A 286 -16.34 3.32 -15.73
C PRO A 286 -16.44 4.83 -16.06
N ASN A 287 -17.63 5.41 -15.95
CA ASN A 287 -17.89 6.81 -16.27
C ASN A 287 -18.00 7.71 -15.04
N ASP A 288 -17.86 7.15 -13.84
CA ASP A 288 -17.97 7.93 -12.60
C ASP A 288 -16.63 8.59 -12.25
N LEU A 289 -16.47 9.83 -12.73
CA LEU A 289 -15.30 10.68 -12.49
C LEU A 289 -15.09 11.04 -11.01
N SER A 290 -16.05 10.77 -10.13
CA SER A 290 -15.91 10.99 -8.69
C SER A 290 -15.17 9.86 -7.98
N ASN A 291 -15.05 8.68 -8.62
CA ASN A 291 -14.30 7.56 -8.08
C ASN A 291 -12.80 7.83 -8.24
N LYS A 292 -12.15 8.13 -7.11
CA LYS A 292 -10.70 8.13 -7.02
C LYS A 292 -10.21 6.69 -7.19
N THR A 293 -9.39 6.42 -8.20
CA THR A 293 -8.75 5.11 -8.34
C THR A 293 -7.87 4.83 -7.12
N LEU A 294 -8.19 3.76 -6.41
CA LEU A 294 -7.42 3.27 -5.29
C LEU A 294 -6.68 2.00 -5.71
N TYR A 295 -5.54 1.77 -5.07
CA TYR A 295 -4.72 0.61 -5.32
C TYR A 295 -4.40 -0.08 -4.00
N PHE A 296 -4.32 -1.41 -4.05
CA PHE A 296 -3.83 -2.22 -2.95
C PHE A 296 -2.94 -3.31 -3.51
N LYS A 297 -1.75 -3.44 -2.95
CA LYS A 297 -0.73 -4.40 -3.40
C LYS A 297 -0.41 -4.26 -4.90
N ASN A 298 -0.81 -5.23 -5.71
CA ASN A 298 -0.53 -5.34 -7.14
C ASN A 298 -1.79 -5.18 -8.00
N GLY A 299 -2.85 -4.56 -7.49
CA GLY A 299 -4.07 -4.34 -8.26
C GLY A 299 -4.98 -3.21 -7.78
N PRO A 300 -6.09 -2.96 -8.49
CA PRO A 300 -7.04 -1.92 -8.13
C PRO A 300 -7.85 -2.33 -6.89
N LEU A 301 -8.23 -1.35 -6.08
CA LEU A 301 -9.12 -1.52 -4.94
C LEU A 301 -10.45 -0.82 -5.20
N VAL A 302 -11.54 -1.56 -5.04
CA VAL A 302 -12.91 -1.04 -5.07
C VAL A 302 -13.48 -1.00 -3.66
N VAL A 303 -13.96 0.18 -3.25
CA VAL A 303 -14.73 0.33 -2.00
C VAL A 303 -16.19 0.04 -2.27
N LEU A 304 -16.71 -1.00 -1.63
CA LEU A 304 -18.09 -1.44 -1.77
C LEU A 304 -19.03 -0.59 -0.89
N PRO A 305 -20.19 -0.16 -1.39
CA PRO A 305 -21.20 0.58 -0.62
C PRO A 305 -22.03 -0.38 0.26
N LEU A 306 -21.35 -1.18 1.08
CA LEU A 306 -21.90 -2.20 1.97
C LEU A 306 -21.73 -1.81 3.46
#